data_AF-A0AAV9V306-F1
#
_entry.id   AF-A0AAV9V306-F1
#
_cell.length_a   1.000
_cell.length_b   1.000
_cell.length_c   1.000
_cell.angle_alpha   90.00
_cell.angle_beta   90.00
_cell.angle_gamma   90.00
#
_symmetry.space_group_name_H-M   'P 1'
#
loop_
_entity.id
_entity.type
_entity.pdbx_description
1 polymer ?
#
loop_
_entity_poly.entity_id
_entity_poly.type
_entity_poly.pdbx_seq_one_letter_code
_entity_poly.pdbx_strand_id
1 'polypeptide(L)'
;MYYYKELLNSSEPSDRVTTSIRNWRTNQGDPPIIDISETAYDKTYEPDLMALRPPKSDDPITIFVQNNLGKFFKKPKPPHIPNSDNVLYYSETAIDLFVTIICTLLAIVVLVGSMTTLYFVESKGLRLGLVWVFTFLFAISIFLMANLSKGEIFLATAAYCAILVVYISEG
;
A
#
# COMPACT_ATOMS: atom_id res chain seq x y z
N MET A 1 -13.16 35.44 5.22
CA MET A 1 -13.37 34.86 3.86
C MET A 1 -12.17 34.06 3.33
N TYR A 2 -11.05 33.95 4.05
CA TYR A 2 -9.88 33.16 3.62
C TYR A 2 -10.05 31.64 3.84
N TYR A 3 -10.61 31.23 4.98
CA TYR A 3 -10.83 29.82 5.32
C TYR A 3 -11.72 29.05 4.32
N TYR A 4 -12.72 29.70 3.72
CA TYR A 4 -13.62 29.04 2.77
C TYR A 4 -12.91 28.63 1.47
N LYS A 5 -11.95 29.43 1.01
CA LYS A 5 -11.14 29.11 -0.18
C LYS A 5 -10.17 27.95 0.08
N GLU A 6 -9.72 27.81 1.32
CA GLU A 6 -8.82 26.73 1.72
C GLU A 6 -9.57 25.40 1.82
N LEU A 7 -10.81 25.42 2.32
CA LEU A 7 -11.70 24.25 2.33
C LEU A 7 -12.07 23.78 0.91
N LEU A 8 -12.30 24.71 -0.02
CA LEU A 8 -12.56 24.38 -1.43
C LEU A 8 -11.37 23.73 -2.15
N ASN A 9 -10.15 23.88 -1.63
CA ASN A 9 -8.95 23.24 -2.16
C ASN A 9 -8.62 21.92 -1.45
N SER A 10 -9.47 21.47 -0.53
CA SER A 10 -9.27 20.18 0.13
C SER A 10 -9.39 19.03 -0.88
N SER A 11 -8.58 18.00 -0.69
CA SER A 11 -8.60 16.81 -1.54
C SER A 11 -9.90 16.03 -1.36
N GLU A 12 -10.43 15.52 -2.47
CA GLU A 12 -11.56 14.59 -2.46
C GLU A 12 -11.27 13.40 -1.52
N PRO A 13 -12.28 12.91 -0.79
CA PRO A 13 -12.15 11.75 0.06
C PRO A 13 -11.93 10.49 -0.79
N SER A 14 -11.07 9.60 -0.31
CA SER A 14 -10.90 8.27 -0.89
C SER A 14 -12.20 7.47 -0.88
N ASP A 15 -12.48 6.75 -1.97
CA ASP A 15 -13.64 5.83 -2.10
C ASP A 15 -13.75 4.84 -0.94
N ARG A 16 -12.61 4.46 -0.36
CA ARG A 16 -12.57 3.57 0.82
C ARG A 16 -13.18 4.23 2.05
N VAL A 17 -12.92 5.52 2.24
CA VAL A 17 -13.44 6.30 3.37
C VAL A 17 -14.95 6.50 3.20
N THR A 18 -15.41 6.87 2.00
CA THR A 18 -16.85 7.04 1.72
C THR A 18 -17.60 5.72 1.88
N THR A 19 -17.02 4.61 1.40
CA THR A 19 -17.58 3.26 1.57
C THR A 19 -17.59 2.82 3.03
N SER A 20 -16.54 3.10 3.80
CA SER A 20 -16.47 2.78 5.24
C SER A 20 -17.56 3.52 6.03
N ILE A 21 -17.74 4.82 5.78
CA ILE A 21 -18.79 5.63 6.42
C ILE A 21 -20.18 5.13 6.05
N ARG A 22 -20.40 4.79 4.76
CA ARG A 22 -21.67 4.23 4.28
C ARG A 22 -21.97 2.88 4.95
N ASN A 23 -20.98 2.00 5.03
CA ASN A 23 -21.11 0.70 5.71
C ASN A 23 -21.33 0.87 7.21
N TRP A 24 -20.62 1.79 7.87
CA TRP A 24 -20.83 2.10 9.28
C TRP A 24 -22.26 2.56 9.55
N ARG A 25 -22.80 3.43 8.69
CA ARG A 25 -24.19 3.90 8.76
C ARG A 25 -25.17 2.73 8.62
N THR A 26 -25.06 1.92 7.57
CA THR A 26 -25.98 0.80 7.32
C THR A 26 -25.92 -0.26 8.43
N ASN A 27 -24.77 -0.42 9.08
CA ASN A 27 -24.58 -1.40 10.16
C ASN A 27 -25.01 -0.89 11.54
N GLN A 28 -25.31 0.40 11.71
CA GLN A 28 -25.96 0.90 12.92
C GLN A 28 -27.47 0.75 12.74
N GLY A 29 -28.08 -0.17 13.48
CA GLY A 29 -29.50 -0.51 13.31
C GLY A 29 -30.47 0.65 13.46
N ASP A 30 -30.08 1.73 14.14
CA ASP A 30 -30.79 3.00 14.18
C ASP A 30 -29.88 4.07 13.52
N PRO A 31 -30.31 4.74 12.44
CA PRO A 31 -29.47 5.72 11.78
C PRO A 31 -29.17 6.88 12.75
N PRO A 32 -27.89 7.14 13.08
CA PRO A 32 -27.54 8.20 14.03
C PRO A 32 -27.82 9.62 13.50
N ILE A 33 -28.18 9.73 12.22
CA ILE A 33 -28.47 10.98 11.51
C ILE A 33 -29.84 10.80 10.84
N ILE A 34 -30.84 11.52 11.33
CA ILE A 34 -32.24 11.42 10.91
C ILE A 34 -32.71 12.82 10.50
N ASP A 35 -32.26 13.32 9.34
CA ASP A 35 -32.66 14.62 8.79
C ASP A 35 -32.26 14.73 7.30
N ILE A 36 -32.34 15.91 6.69
CA ILE A 36 -31.82 16.23 5.34
C ILE A 36 -30.36 15.84 5.08
N SER A 37 -29.58 15.62 6.14
CA SER A 37 -28.20 15.10 6.06
C SER A 37 -28.13 13.57 5.93
N GLU A 38 -29.28 12.88 5.92
CA GLU A 38 -29.38 11.47 5.65
C GLU A 38 -28.86 11.15 4.24
N THR A 39 -29.27 11.90 3.21
CA THR A 39 -28.81 11.65 1.84
C THR A 39 -27.43 12.21 1.54
N ALA A 40 -26.82 12.97 2.45
CA ALA A 40 -25.53 13.65 2.21
C ALA A 40 -24.36 12.72 1.87
N TYR A 41 -24.44 11.43 2.21
CA TYR A 41 -23.38 10.44 1.94
C TYR A 41 -23.75 9.46 0.81
N ASP A 42 -24.85 9.71 0.11
CA ASP A 42 -25.23 8.96 -1.08
C ASP A 42 -24.30 9.28 -2.24
N LYS A 43 -24.22 8.32 -3.18
CA LYS A 43 -23.37 8.42 -4.36
C LYS A 43 -23.65 9.68 -5.21
N THR A 44 -24.87 10.20 -5.15
CA THR A 44 -25.28 11.42 -5.85
C THR A 44 -24.58 12.68 -5.33
N TYR A 45 -24.22 12.71 -4.04
CA TYR A 45 -23.60 13.85 -3.35
C TYR A 45 -22.13 13.61 -2.97
N GLU A 46 -21.55 12.50 -3.42
CA GLU A 46 -20.14 12.17 -3.27
C GLU A 46 -19.16 13.29 -3.70
N PRO A 47 -19.40 14.08 -4.77
CA PRO A 47 -18.51 15.18 -5.14
C PRO A 47 -18.56 16.40 -4.19
N ASP A 48 -19.53 16.46 -3.27
CA ASP A 48 -19.64 17.53 -2.26
C ASP A 48 -18.99 17.12 -0.92
N LEU A 49 -18.52 15.87 -0.81
CA LEU A 49 -17.81 15.39 0.36
C LEU A 49 -16.34 15.80 0.30
N MET A 50 -15.80 16.26 1.43
CA MET A 50 -14.38 16.56 1.59
C MET A 50 -13.79 15.84 2.80
N ALA A 51 -12.57 15.31 2.66
CA ALA A 51 -11.83 14.77 3.79
C ALA A 51 -11.04 15.89 4.48
N LEU A 52 -11.46 16.29 5.68
CA LEU A 52 -10.68 17.23 6.52
C LEU A 52 -9.27 16.72 6.82
N ARG A 53 -9.12 15.40 6.90
CA ARG A 53 -7.85 14.71 7.01
C ARG A 53 -7.91 13.45 6.16
N PRO A 54 -7.42 13.49 4.92
CA PRO A 54 -7.31 12.27 4.12
C PRO A 54 -6.41 11.27 4.86
N PRO A 55 -6.72 9.97 4.80
CA PRO A 55 -5.83 8.94 5.34
C PRO A 55 -4.46 9.08 4.68
N LYS A 56 -3.39 8.94 5.47
CA LYS A 56 -2.01 9.20 5.02
C LYS A 56 -1.54 8.22 3.93
N SER A 57 -2.16 7.05 3.82
CA SER A 57 -1.72 5.97 2.94
C SER A 57 -2.92 5.25 2.31
N ASP A 58 -3.13 5.48 1.01
CA ASP A 58 -3.93 4.61 0.14
C ASP A 58 -3.03 3.81 -0.79
N ASP A 59 -1.94 3.28 -0.22
CA ASP A 59 -0.98 2.53 -1.01
C ASP A 59 -1.60 1.18 -1.41
N PRO A 60 -1.46 0.75 -2.67
CA PRO A 60 -2.01 -0.51 -3.14
C PRO A 60 -1.59 -1.72 -2.28
N ILE A 61 -0.38 -1.68 -1.71
CA ILE A 61 0.15 -2.71 -0.81
C ILE A 61 -0.48 -2.62 0.57
N THR A 62 -0.63 -1.41 1.10
CA THR A 62 -1.33 -1.17 2.37
C THR A 62 -2.75 -1.69 2.27
N ILE A 63 -3.43 -1.45 1.14
CA ILE A 63 -4.75 -2.01 0.83
C ILE A 63 -4.70 -3.55 0.75
N PHE A 64 -3.74 -4.12 0.02
CA PHE A 64 -3.60 -5.57 -0.12
C PHE A 64 -3.32 -6.27 1.22
N VAL A 65 -2.40 -5.74 2.02
CA VAL A 65 -2.06 -6.25 3.36
C VAL A 65 -3.23 -6.07 4.31
N GLN A 66 -3.95 -4.95 4.25
CA GLN A 66 -5.13 -4.76 5.09
C GLN A 66 -6.26 -5.73 4.70
N ASN A 67 -6.46 -6.01 3.42
CA ASN A 67 -7.53 -6.89 2.94
C ASN A 67 -7.22 -8.37 3.18
N ASN A 68 -5.96 -8.79 2.97
CA ASN A 68 -5.55 -10.19 3.09
C ASN A 68 -5.03 -10.56 4.49
N LEU A 69 -4.35 -9.64 5.17
CA LEU A 69 -3.68 -9.86 6.47
C LEU A 69 -4.25 -9.00 7.60
N GLY A 70 -5.36 -8.27 7.39
CA GLY A 70 -6.00 -7.41 8.40
C GLY A 70 -6.35 -8.11 9.72
N LYS A 71 -6.51 -9.44 9.71
CA LYS A 71 -6.76 -10.24 10.92
C LYS A 71 -5.51 -10.45 11.80
N PHE A 72 -4.30 -10.39 11.24
CA PHE A 72 -3.05 -10.65 11.96
C PHE A 72 -2.52 -9.44 12.74
N PHE A 73 -2.88 -8.24 12.31
CA PHE A 73 -2.37 -6.99 12.86
C PHE A 73 -3.43 -6.20 13.64
N LYS A 74 -4.39 -6.92 14.22
CA LYS A 74 -5.40 -6.33 15.09
C LYS A 74 -4.71 -5.71 16.30
N LYS A 75 -4.94 -4.41 16.54
CA LYS A 75 -4.58 -3.79 17.81
C LYS A 75 -5.72 -3.93 18.83
N PRO A 76 -5.39 -4.04 20.13
CA PRO A 76 -6.39 -3.93 21.18
C PRO A 76 -7.08 -2.56 21.09
N LYS A 77 -8.40 -2.59 21.26
CA LYS A 77 -9.27 -1.45 21.06
C LYS A 77 -8.94 -0.30 22.04
N PRO A 78 -9.02 0.97 21.61
CA PRO A 78 -8.95 2.08 22.55
C PRO A 78 -10.14 2.03 23.52
N PRO A 79 -9.93 2.21 24.84
CA PRO A 79 -10.96 1.99 25.86
C PRO A 79 -12.17 2.93 25.79
N HIS A 80 -12.10 4.00 24.98
CA HIS A 80 -13.11 5.05 24.88
C HIS A 80 -14.12 4.86 23.74
N ILE A 81 -14.09 3.74 23.00
CA ILE A 81 -14.97 3.54 21.83
C ILE A 81 -15.99 2.42 22.10
N PRO A 82 -17.31 2.66 21.94
CA PRO A 82 -18.37 1.67 22.21
C PRO A 82 -18.19 0.40 21.38
N ASN A 83 -18.55 -0.76 21.95
CA ASN A 83 -18.31 -2.07 21.35
C ASN A 83 -18.96 -2.20 19.97
N SER A 84 -18.15 -2.41 18.94
CA SER A 84 -18.59 -2.57 17.56
C SER A 84 -17.79 -3.73 16.99
N ASP A 85 -18.43 -4.89 16.87
CA ASP A 85 -17.77 -6.14 16.44
C ASP A 85 -17.25 -6.07 14.99
N ASN A 86 -17.66 -5.03 14.25
CA ASN A 86 -17.38 -4.82 12.83
C ASN A 86 -16.25 -3.80 12.57
N VAL A 87 -15.61 -3.24 13.60
CA VAL A 87 -14.53 -2.24 13.43
C VAL A 87 -13.18 -2.85 13.82
N LEU A 88 -12.34 -3.08 12.82
CA LEU A 88 -10.96 -3.56 13.00
C LEU A 88 -10.00 -2.38 13.13
N TYR A 89 -9.44 -2.20 14.33
CA TYR A 89 -8.38 -1.22 14.56
C TYR A 89 -7.05 -1.79 14.07
N TYR A 90 -6.53 -1.19 13.01
CA TYR A 90 -5.23 -1.53 12.45
C TYR A 90 -4.20 -0.46 12.84
N SER A 91 -3.00 -0.87 13.22
CA SER A 91 -1.86 0.05 13.38
C SER A 91 -1.24 0.43 12.04
N GLU A 92 -1.48 1.64 11.54
CA GLU A 92 -0.82 2.13 10.31
C GLU A 92 0.70 1.89 10.33
N THR A 93 1.35 2.16 11.47
CA THR A 93 2.79 1.94 11.67
C THR A 93 3.23 0.47 11.56
N ALA A 94 2.35 -0.49 11.86
CA ALA A 94 2.69 -1.91 11.77
C ALA A 94 2.52 -2.43 10.34
N ILE A 95 1.57 -1.89 9.55
CA ILE A 95 1.49 -2.18 8.10
C ILE A 95 2.78 -1.73 7.47
N ASP A 96 3.13 -0.46 7.72
CA ASP A 96 4.23 0.21 7.07
C ASP A 96 5.56 -0.50 7.37
N LEU A 97 5.78 -0.87 8.63
CA LEU A 97 6.95 -1.64 9.05
C LEU A 97 6.95 -3.05 8.43
N PHE A 98 5.82 -3.74 8.37
CA PHE A 98 5.74 -5.07 7.77
C PHE A 98 6.00 -5.05 6.26
N VAL A 99 5.39 -4.09 5.56
CA VAL A 99 5.61 -3.85 4.13
C VAL A 99 7.09 -3.53 3.88
N THR A 100 7.67 -2.65 4.69
CA THR A 100 9.10 -2.32 4.63
C THR A 100 9.98 -3.54 4.81
N ILE A 101 9.68 -4.42 5.77
CA ILE A 101 10.42 -5.67 5.99
C ILE A 101 10.32 -6.60 4.77
N ILE A 102 9.12 -6.80 4.22
CA ILE A 102 8.92 -7.66 3.04
C ILE A 102 9.70 -7.12 1.84
N CYS A 103 9.58 -5.83 1.55
CA CYS A 103 10.30 -5.20 0.44
C CYS A 103 11.83 -5.32 0.62
N THR A 104 12.32 -5.13 1.85
CA THR A 104 13.75 -5.28 2.16
C THR A 104 14.21 -6.74 1.97
N LEU A 105 13.43 -7.72 2.44
CA LEU A 105 13.74 -9.13 2.25
C LEU A 105 13.74 -9.53 0.77
N LEU A 106 12.75 -9.07 -0.01
CA LEU A 106 12.70 -9.29 -1.45
C LEU A 106 13.92 -8.68 -2.15
N ALA A 107 14.34 -7.48 -1.78
CA ALA A 107 15.55 -6.86 -2.32
C ALA A 107 16.80 -7.69 -2.03
N ILE A 108 16.96 -8.19 -0.81
CA ILE A 108 18.09 -9.08 -0.43
C ILE A 108 18.06 -10.36 -1.25
N VAL A 109 16.89 -11.01 -1.38
CA VAL A 109 16.73 -12.25 -2.15
C VAL A 109 17.04 -12.02 -3.63
N VAL A 110 16.61 -10.90 -4.21
CA VAL A 110 16.91 -10.57 -5.61
C VAL A 110 18.41 -10.33 -5.80
N LEU A 111 19.06 -9.56 -4.92
CA LEU A 111 20.49 -9.24 -5.02
C LEU A 111 21.37 -10.47 -4.80
N VAL A 112 21.19 -11.15 -3.67
CA VAL A 112 22.00 -12.32 -3.28
C VAL A 112 21.64 -13.53 -4.15
N GLY A 113 20.36 -13.71 -4.46
CA GLY A 113 19.90 -14.78 -5.34
C GLY A 113 20.43 -14.65 -6.76
N SER A 114 20.41 -13.44 -7.33
CA SER A 114 20.99 -13.18 -8.66
C SER A 114 22.50 -13.43 -8.67
N MET A 115 23.21 -12.97 -7.64
CA MET A 115 24.66 -13.20 -7.50
C MET A 115 25.02 -14.69 -7.38
N THR A 116 24.33 -15.43 -6.52
CA THR A 116 24.63 -16.85 -6.25
C THR A 116 24.27 -17.77 -7.40
N THR A 117 23.16 -17.51 -8.09
CA THR A 117 22.70 -18.34 -9.22
C THR A 117 23.57 -18.19 -10.45
N LEU A 118 24.20 -17.02 -10.64
CA LEU A 118 25.17 -16.84 -11.70
C LEU A 118 26.46 -17.63 -11.47
N TYR A 119 26.85 -17.83 -10.20
CA TYR A 119 28.09 -18.51 -9.85
C TYR A 119 27.98 -20.04 -9.91
N PHE A 120 26.84 -20.60 -9.52
CA PHE A 120 26.68 -22.07 -9.40
C PHE A 120 26.10 -22.76 -10.64
N VAL A 121 25.54 -22.01 -11.60
CA VAL A 121 24.83 -22.61 -12.74
C VAL A 121 25.71 -22.61 -13.99
N GLU A 122 26.32 -23.76 -14.29
CA GLU A 122 27.09 -23.97 -15.52
C GLU A 122 26.20 -24.10 -16.78
N SER A 123 24.93 -24.49 -16.62
CA SER A 123 24.01 -24.70 -17.74
C SER A 123 23.36 -23.40 -18.24
N LYS A 124 23.61 -23.03 -19.50
CA LYS A 124 23.12 -21.79 -20.14
C LYS A 124 21.59 -21.62 -20.07
N GLY A 125 20.83 -22.71 -20.19
CA GLY A 125 19.36 -22.67 -20.19
C GLY A 125 18.74 -22.31 -18.83
N LEU A 126 19.22 -22.95 -17.74
CA LEU A 126 18.75 -22.64 -16.38
C LEU A 126 19.19 -21.24 -15.95
N ARG A 127 20.38 -20.79 -16.36
CA ARG A 127 20.88 -19.44 -16.08
C ARG A 127 19.95 -18.38 -16.67
N LEU A 128 19.51 -18.54 -17.92
CA LEU A 128 18.53 -17.63 -18.51
C LEU A 128 17.21 -17.64 -17.71
N GLY A 129 16.65 -18.82 -17.44
CA GLY A 129 15.39 -18.93 -16.70
C GLY A 129 15.42 -18.25 -15.33
N LEU A 130 16.51 -18.44 -14.58
CA LEU A 130 16.71 -17.79 -13.27
C LEU A 130 16.78 -16.27 -13.37
N VAL A 131 17.47 -15.71 -14.38
CA VAL A 131 17.52 -14.26 -14.61
C VAL A 131 16.12 -13.69 -14.87
N TRP A 132 15.30 -14.38 -15.67
CA TRP A 132 13.91 -13.97 -15.90
C TRP A 132 13.12 -13.96 -14.59
N VAL A 133 13.24 -15.00 -13.76
CA VAL A 133 12.56 -15.09 -12.46
C VAL A 133 13.00 -13.95 -11.52
N PHE A 134 14.30 -13.68 -11.40
CA PHE A 134 14.78 -12.57 -10.56
C PHE A 134 14.36 -11.20 -11.09
N THR A 135 14.27 -11.03 -12.42
CA THR A 135 13.80 -9.78 -13.02
C THR A 135 12.31 -9.55 -12.76
N PHE A 136 11.49 -10.61 -12.81
CA PHE A 136 10.08 -10.53 -12.42
C PHE A 136 9.92 -10.23 -10.93
N LEU A 137 10.70 -10.89 -10.06
CA LEU A 137 10.70 -10.61 -8.62
C LEU A 137 11.12 -9.17 -8.31
N PHE A 138 12.12 -8.63 -9.02
CA PHE A 138 12.55 -7.25 -8.91
C PHE A 138 11.44 -6.28 -9.32
N ALA A 139 10.78 -6.53 -10.45
CA ALA A 139 9.65 -5.72 -10.92
C ALA A 139 8.48 -5.75 -9.92
N ILE A 140 8.16 -6.92 -9.36
CA ILE A 140 7.15 -7.07 -8.31
C ILE A 140 7.57 -6.28 -7.06
N SER A 141 8.84 -6.31 -6.68
CA SER A 141 9.35 -5.56 -5.52
C SER A 141 9.20 -4.05 -5.71
N ILE A 142 9.54 -3.51 -6.88
CA ILE A 142 9.36 -2.07 -7.19
C ILE A 142 7.88 -1.71 -7.24
N PHE A 143 7.04 -2.57 -7.84
CA PHE A 143 5.60 -2.39 -7.86
C PHE A 143 5.00 -2.40 -6.45
N LEU A 144 5.53 -3.24 -5.56
CA LEU A 144 5.22 -3.24 -4.12
C LEU A 144 5.81 -2.03 -3.36
N MET A 145 6.69 -1.26 -3.97
CA MET A 145 7.33 -0.09 -3.37
C MET A 145 6.79 1.20 -4.00
N ALA A 146 5.56 1.19 -4.51
CA ALA A 146 4.95 2.24 -5.35
C ALA A 146 4.89 3.67 -4.75
N ASN A 147 5.35 3.87 -3.52
CA ASN A 147 5.59 5.21 -2.95
C ASN A 147 6.96 5.80 -3.30
N LEU A 148 7.81 5.09 -4.04
CA LEU A 148 9.06 5.68 -4.52
C LEU A 148 8.76 6.75 -5.56
N SER A 149 9.43 7.88 -5.42
CA SER A 149 9.49 8.88 -6.48
C SER A 149 10.06 8.24 -7.75
N LYS A 150 9.68 8.78 -8.92
CA LYS A 150 10.20 8.31 -10.21
C LYS A 150 11.74 8.26 -10.22
N GLY A 151 12.40 9.19 -9.52
CA GLY A 151 13.86 9.24 -9.40
C GLY A 151 14.46 8.05 -8.65
N GLU A 152 13.83 7.60 -7.56
CA GLU A 152 14.31 6.46 -6.78
C GLU A 152 14.17 5.14 -7.55
N ILE A 153 13.12 5.02 -8.39
CA ILE A 153 12.94 3.87 -9.28
C ILE A 153 14.07 3.80 -10.31
N PHE A 154 14.44 4.94 -10.92
CA PHE A 154 15.56 5.00 -11.85
C PHE A 154 16.89 4.67 -11.17
N LEU A 155 17.10 5.16 -9.94
CA LEU A 155 18.30 4.86 -9.16
C LEU A 155 18.41 3.36 -8.84
N ALA A 156 17.32 2.75 -8.36
CA ALA A 156 17.28 1.33 -8.04
C ALA A 156 17.53 0.46 -9.29
N THR A 157 16.95 0.82 -10.42
CA THR A 157 17.16 0.13 -11.70
C THR A 157 18.61 0.28 -12.18
N ALA A 158 19.18 1.48 -12.09
CA ALA A 158 20.58 1.72 -12.46
C ALA A 158 21.55 0.93 -11.58
N ALA A 159 21.31 0.86 -10.27
CA ALA A 159 22.10 0.07 -9.34
C ALA A 159 22.04 -1.43 -9.68
N TYR A 160 20.85 -1.96 -9.96
CA TYR A 160 20.68 -3.36 -10.38
C TYR A 160 21.42 -3.66 -11.70
N CYS A 161 21.30 -2.78 -12.70
CA CYS A 161 22.01 -2.90 -13.97
C CYS A 161 23.53 -2.85 -13.80
N ALA A 162 24.04 -1.95 -12.95
CA ALA A 162 25.47 -1.85 -12.69
C ALA A 162 26.04 -3.15 -12.10
N ILE A 163 25.32 -3.74 -11.14
CA ILE A 163 25.70 -5.02 -10.53
C ILE A 163 25.73 -6.12 -11.60
N LEU A 164 24.67 -6.25 -12.42
CA LEU A 164 24.63 -7.21 -13.52
C LEU A 164 25.79 -7.05 -14.51
N VAL A 165 26.11 -5.82 -14.92
CA VAL A 165 27.18 -5.54 -15.88
C VAL A 165 28.56 -5.92 -15.32
N VAL A 166 28.86 -5.58 -14.06
CA VAL A 166 30.11 -5.95 -13.40
C VAL A 166 30.28 -7.47 -13.42
N TYR A 167 29.23 -8.22 -13.06
CA TYR A 167 29.28 -9.68 -13.08
C TYR A 167 29.41 -10.30 -14.47
N ILE A 168 28.81 -9.69 -15.50
CA ILE A 168 28.99 -10.14 -16.89
C ILE A 168 30.41 -9.83 -17.39
N SER A 169 31.07 -8.80 -16.86
CA SER A 169 32.42 -8.43 -17.26
C SER A 169 33.54 -9.22 -16.57
N GLU A 170 33.28 -9.77 -15.39
CA GLU A 170 34.26 -10.52 -14.59
C GLU A 170 34.24 -12.05 -14.80
N GLY A 171 33.23 -12.60 -15.49
CA GLY A 171 33.10 -14.03 -15.79
C GLY A 171 33.23 -14.34 -17.28
#